data_AF-A0A9Q1HTQ5-F1
#
_entry.id   AF-A0A9Q1HTQ5-F1
#
_cell.length_a   1.000
_cell.length_b   1.000
_cell.length_c   1.000
_cell.angle_alpha   90.00
_cell.angle_beta   90.00
_cell.angle_gamma   90.00
#
_symmetry.space_group_name_H-M   'P 1'
#
loop_
_entity.id
_entity.type
_entity.pdbx_description
1 polymer ?
#
loop_
_entity_poly.entity_id
_entity_poly.type
_entity_poly.pdbx_seq_one_letter_code
_entity_poly.pdbx_strand_id
1 'polypeptide(L)'
;MKIASFNVQRFGLSKVSNPNVLSTLIKIVSRYDIIVILEVVDVSGASVECFVTELNRDDAVNLVGSYQYEDSQAGDEDVFAREPYILRFQSMATELKDLVLIPVHTKPDDSERELDELYDVFLAVKKKWKTDNIMILGDFNADGAYVSTRDMKTIRIRSNRNFHWLIKDDVDTTANTGNEHTYDRIVVYGDDMLDAIVPNSAQPFNFHTAFNLTEEMALDVSDHYPVEVELKCLGSERKHYTGGMNPDITTTTTTATTATTTATATTTTTATTTTATATAATATTTTTATATAATAAAAAAATTAAATAATATAATTTTAATATATATAAAAAAAAAAAAAAAATAAAATTAATATTAAATTTATTATTTTTATTATAATTTDATTMATTTNNNKNNYNNPLCKRI
;
A
#
# COMPACT_ATOMS: atom_id res chain seq x y z
N MET A 1 -6.32 -19.44 -9.27
CA MET A 1 -5.43 -18.46 -9.92
C MET A 1 -5.21 -17.34 -8.93
N LYS A 2 -3.96 -16.97 -8.66
CA LYS A 2 -3.63 -15.95 -7.66
C LYS A 2 -3.26 -14.63 -8.33
N ILE A 3 -3.92 -13.55 -7.93
CA ILE A 3 -3.73 -12.21 -8.47
C ILE A 3 -3.28 -11.30 -7.34
N ALA A 4 -2.36 -10.38 -7.61
CA ALA A 4 -1.97 -9.36 -6.66
C ALA A 4 -1.72 -8.00 -7.30
N SER A 5 -1.80 -6.96 -6.47
CA SER A 5 -1.19 -5.66 -6.77
C SER A 5 -0.18 -5.33 -5.68
N PHE A 6 0.93 -4.73 -6.07
CA PHE A 6 2.01 -4.38 -5.15
C PHE A 6 2.63 -3.04 -5.55
N ASN A 7 2.44 -2.02 -4.71
CA ASN A 7 3.28 -0.83 -4.75
C ASN A 7 4.68 -1.20 -4.25
N VAL A 8 5.67 -1.21 -5.14
CA VAL A 8 7.06 -1.48 -4.76
C VAL A 8 7.79 -0.16 -4.74
N GLN A 9 8.06 0.33 -3.53
CA GLN A 9 8.58 1.68 -3.33
C GLN A 9 9.75 2.01 -4.25
N ARG A 10 9.51 2.92 -5.19
CA ARG A 10 10.45 3.36 -6.24
C ARG A 10 11.15 2.19 -6.95
N PHE A 11 10.36 1.28 -7.53
CA PHE A 11 10.88 0.15 -8.28
C PHE A 11 11.71 0.61 -9.47
N GLY A 12 13.01 0.33 -9.46
CA GLY A 12 13.93 0.71 -10.52
C GLY A 12 15.30 0.07 -10.33
N LEU A 13 16.28 0.47 -11.15
CA LEU A 13 17.61 -0.16 -11.16
C LEU A 13 18.27 -0.19 -9.78
N SER A 14 18.24 0.92 -9.04
CA SER A 14 18.81 0.98 -7.68
C SER A 14 18.23 -0.06 -6.73
N LYS A 15 16.94 -0.38 -6.88
CA LYS A 15 16.24 -1.37 -6.06
C LYS A 15 16.66 -2.79 -6.45
N VAL A 16 16.59 -3.12 -7.75
CA VAL A 16 16.90 -4.46 -8.24
C VAL A 16 18.41 -4.80 -8.21
N SER A 17 19.28 -3.81 -8.12
CA SER A 17 20.73 -4.02 -7.92
C SER A 17 21.09 -4.51 -6.51
N ASN A 18 20.21 -4.37 -5.51
CA ASN A 18 20.43 -4.94 -4.18
C ASN A 18 20.02 -6.44 -4.19
N PRO A 19 20.97 -7.39 -4.00
CA PRO A 19 20.69 -8.81 -4.14
C PRO A 19 19.69 -9.35 -3.09
N ASN A 20 19.64 -8.76 -1.89
CA ASN A 20 18.71 -9.17 -0.85
C ASN A 20 17.28 -8.72 -1.18
N VAL A 21 17.14 -7.49 -1.68
CA VAL A 21 15.85 -6.94 -2.13
C VAL A 21 15.36 -7.69 -3.36
N LEU A 22 16.22 -7.87 -4.37
CA LEU A 22 15.90 -8.65 -5.58
C LEU A 22 15.45 -10.07 -5.25
N SER A 23 16.20 -10.78 -4.40
CA SER A 23 15.85 -12.13 -3.95
C SER A 23 14.49 -12.18 -3.24
N THR A 24 14.17 -11.16 -2.44
CA THR A 24 12.88 -11.06 -1.75
C THR A 24 11.75 -10.75 -2.74
N LEU A 25 11.95 -9.80 -3.64
CA LEU A 25 10.99 -9.46 -4.70
C LEU A 25 10.68 -10.68 -5.60
N ILE A 26 11.69 -11.46 -5.99
CA ILE A 26 11.49 -12.70 -6.74
C ILE A 26 10.62 -13.67 -5.94
N LYS A 27 10.88 -13.86 -4.64
CA LYS A 27 10.05 -14.73 -3.78
C LYS A 27 8.61 -14.24 -3.65
N ILE A 28 8.40 -12.92 -3.57
CA ILE A 28 7.06 -12.32 -3.52
C ILE A 28 6.35 -12.58 -4.85
N VAL A 29 6.94 -12.14 -5.96
CA VAL A 29 6.31 -12.15 -7.28
C VAL A 29 6.04 -13.58 -7.77
N SER A 30 6.90 -14.55 -7.44
CA SER A 30 6.72 -15.97 -7.78
C SER A 30 5.50 -16.64 -7.15
N ARG A 31 4.79 -15.96 -6.22
CA ARG A 31 3.55 -16.46 -5.61
C ARG A 31 2.34 -16.30 -6.51
N TYR A 32 2.43 -15.44 -7.53
CA TYR A 32 1.27 -14.94 -8.26
C TYR A 32 1.24 -15.43 -9.70
N ASP A 33 0.03 -15.63 -10.22
CA ASP A 33 -0.18 -15.90 -11.64
C ASP A 33 -0.22 -14.60 -12.44
N ILE A 34 -0.83 -13.56 -11.86
CA ILE A 34 -0.79 -12.19 -12.34
C ILE A 34 -0.40 -11.29 -11.17
N ILE A 35 0.61 -10.43 -11.37
CA ILE A 35 0.89 -9.35 -10.44
C ILE A 35 1.02 -8.02 -11.17
N VAL A 36 0.41 -6.99 -10.60
CA VAL A 36 0.58 -5.60 -10.97
C VAL A 36 1.64 -4.99 -10.06
N ILE A 37 2.72 -4.46 -10.64
CA ILE A 37 3.74 -3.72 -9.92
C ILE A 37 3.55 -2.23 -10.20
N LEU A 38 3.38 -1.45 -9.13
CA LEU A 38 3.22 0.01 -9.18
C LEU A 38 4.54 0.72 -8.81
N GLU A 39 4.57 2.03 -9.06
CA GLU A 39 5.72 2.91 -8.80
C GLU A 39 7.02 2.51 -9.52
N VAL A 40 6.88 2.09 -10.78
CA VAL A 40 8.03 1.85 -11.66
C VAL A 40 8.70 3.19 -12.01
N VAL A 41 9.94 3.36 -11.56
CA VAL A 41 10.80 4.52 -11.82
C VAL A 41 11.97 4.06 -12.69
N ASP A 42 11.67 3.77 -13.96
CA ASP A 42 12.67 3.31 -14.92
C ASP A 42 12.27 3.59 -16.38
N VAL A 43 12.74 4.73 -16.90
CA VAL A 43 12.52 5.13 -18.30
C VAL A 43 13.20 4.19 -19.30
N SER A 44 14.20 3.41 -18.89
CA SER A 44 14.97 2.55 -19.78
C SER A 44 14.34 1.17 -19.97
N GLY A 45 13.46 0.77 -19.04
CA GLY A 45 12.93 -0.59 -18.94
C GLY A 45 13.95 -1.65 -18.48
N ALA A 46 15.20 -1.27 -18.21
CA ALA A 46 16.26 -2.21 -17.84
C ALA A 46 16.02 -2.93 -16.50
N SER A 47 15.36 -2.27 -15.54
CA SER A 47 14.95 -2.88 -14.26
C SER A 47 13.88 -3.94 -14.46
N VAL A 48 12.90 -3.66 -15.34
CA VAL A 48 11.88 -4.61 -15.75
C VAL A 48 12.52 -5.79 -16.47
N GLU A 49 13.44 -5.55 -17.41
CA GLU A 49 14.14 -6.61 -18.14
C GLU A 49 15.01 -7.48 -17.21
N CYS A 50 15.83 -6.87 -16.33
CA CYS A 50 16.62 -7.61 -15.32
C CYS A 50 15.69 -8.43 -14.43
N PHE A 51 14.58 -7.85 -13.96
CA PHE A 51 13.65 -8.55 -13.08
C PHE A 51 12.94 -9.72 -13.77
N VAL A 52 12.36 -9.51 -14.96
CA VAL A 52 11.69 -10.58 -15.74
C VAL A 52 12.66 -11.69 -16.13
N THR A 53 13.90 -11.35 -16.47
CA THR A 53 14.94 -12.35 -16.79
C THR A 53 15.24 -13.25 -15.60
N GLU A 54 15.31 -12.69 -14.38
CA GLU A 54 15.51 -13.48 -13.16
C GLU A 54 14.26 -14.30 -12.77
N LEU A 55 13.05 -13.84 -13.15
CA LEU A 55 11.78 -14.55 -12.89
C LEU A 55 11.59 -15.81 -13.74
N ASN A 56 12.08 -15.83 -14.99
CA ASN A 56 12.18 -17.02 -15.87
C ASN A 56 10.92 -17.95 -15.91
N ARG A 57 9.78 -17.50 -16.49
CA ARG A 57 8.50 -18.27 -16.64
C ARG A 57 7.95 -18.35 -18.07
N ASP A 58 7.22 -19.45 -18.34
CA ASP A 58 6.26 -19.64 -19.45
C ASP A 58 4.82 -19.18 -19.10
N ASP A 59 4.15 -18.51 -20.06
CA ASP A 59 2.84 -17.87 -19.88
C ASP A 59 1.70 -18.83 -19.47
N ALA A 60 1.12 -18.59 -18.28
CA ALA A 60 -0.08 -19.30 -17.80
C ALA A 60 -1.40 -18.58 -18.14
N VAL A 61 -1.33 -17.30 -18.52
CA VAL A 61 -2.46 -16.43 -18.85
C VAL A 61 -2.11 -15.59 -20.07
N ASN A 62 -3.10 -15.37 -20.94
CA ASN A 62 -2.89 -14.63 -22.18
C ASN A 62 -3.38 -13.20 -22.00
N LEU A 63 -2.48 -12.21 -22.07
CA LEU A 63 -2.88 -10.82 -22.25
C LEU A 63 -3.42 -10.65 -23.68
N VAL A 64 -4.73 -10.45 -23.81
CA VAL A 64 -5.43 -10.38 -25.10
C VAL A 64 -5.79 -8.95 -25.50
N GLY A 65 -5.56 -7.98 -24.63
CA GLY A 65 -5.68 -6.56 -24.95
C GLY A 65 -5.21 -5.67 -23.82
N SER A 66 -4.73 -4.49 -24.17
CA SER A 66 -4.43 -3.42 -23.22
C SER A 66 -4.62 -2.05 -23.85
N TYR A 67 -4.82 -1.02 -23.03
CA TYR A 67 -4.79 0.37 -23.46
C TYR A 67 -4.62 1.30 -22.26
N GLN A 68 -4.00 2.46 -22.49
CA GLN A 68 -3.96 3.57 -21.55
C GLN A 68 -5.31 4.30 -21.59
N TYR A 69 -5.97 4.48 -20.45
CA TYR A 69 -7.20 5.28 -20.39
C TYR A 69 -6.88 6.74 -20.74
N GLU A 70 -7.73 7.36 -21.56
CA GLU A 70 -7.61 8.78 -21.93
C GLU A 70 -8.60 9.60 -21.09
N ASP A 71 -8.07 10.45 -20.23
CA ASP A 71 -8.84 11.26 -19.29
C ASP A 71 -9.18 12.64 -19.89
N SER A 72 -9.92 12.60 -21.01
CA SER A 72 -10.25 13.77 -21.85
C SER A 72 -11.74 14.10 -21.88
N GLN A 73 -12.47 13.68 -20.84
CA GLN A 73 -13.90 13.90 -20.68
C GLN A 73 -14.16 15.40 -20.54
N ALA A 74 -15.04 15.93 -21.40
CA ALA A 74 -15.32 17.35 -21.41
C ALA A 74 -15.87 17.83 -20.06
N GLY A 75 -15.15 18.74 -19.39
CA GLY A 75 -15.51 19.27 -18.08
C GLY A 75 -14.96 18.51 -16.87
N ASP A 76 -14.19 17.44 -17.08
CA ASP A 76 -13.41 16.76 -16.05
C ASP A 76 -12.09 16.22 -16.64
N GLU A 77 -11.39 17.07 -17.40
CA GLU A 77 -10.13 16.71 -18.02
C GLU A 77 -9.00 16.60 -16.98
N ASP A 78 -8.08 15.63 -17.16
CA ASP A 78 -6.82 15.51 -16.38
C ASP A 78 -7.05 15.35 -14.86
N VAL A 79 -7.95 14.44 -14.48
CA VAL A 79 -8.21 14.02 -13.09
C VAL A 79 -7.07 13.16 -12.56
N PHE A 80 -6.64 12.17 -13.33
CA PHE A 80 -5.65 11.20 -12.86
C PHE A 80 -4.22 11.74 -12.97
N ALA A 81 -3.47 11.75 -11.86
CA ALA A 81 -2.03 12.01 -11.94
C ALA A 81 -1.27 10.91 -12.70
N ARG A 82 -1.86 9.71 -12.76
CA ARG A 82 -1.39 8.54 -13.49
C ARG A 82 -2.59 7.82 -14.06
N GLU A 83 -2.83 7.95 -15.35
CA GLU A 83 -4.00 7.38 -15.97
C GLU A 83 -3.98 5.83 -15.84
N PRO A 84 -5.12 5.16 -15.62
CA PRO A 84 -5.14 3.70 -15.51
C PRO A 84 -4.74 2.97 -16.80
N TYR A 85 -3.77 2.05 -16.71
CA TYR A 85 -3.38 1.17 -17.82
C TYR A 85 -4.20 -0.13 -17.81
N ILE A 86 -5.26 -0.17 -18.62
CA ILE A 86 -6.24 -1.24 -18.61
C ILE A 86 -5.69 -2.50 -19.27
N LEU A 87 -5.87 -3.65 -18.62
CA LEU A 87 -5.37 -4.95 -19.09
C LEU A 87 -6.52 -5.95 -19.19
N ARG A 88 -6.58 -6.71 -20.30
CA ARG A 88 -7.56 -7.77 -20.50
C ARG A 88 -6.87 -9.10 -20.69
N PHE A 89 -7.18 -10.04 -19.82
CA PHE A 89 -6.65 -11.38 -19.82
C PHE A 89 -7.72 -12.38 -20.25
N GLN A 90 -7.27 -13.42 -20.96
CA GLN A 90 -8.02 -14.63 -21.19
C GLN A 90 -7.37 -15.78 -20.42
N SER A 91 -8.17 -16.48 -19.63
CA SER A 91 -7.73 -17.61 -18.82
C SER A 91 -8.52 -18.86 -19.16
N MET A 92 -7.83 -19.94 -19.51
CA MET A 92 -8.46 -21.24 -19.72
C MET A 92 -8.62 -22.03 -18.42
N ALA A 93 -7.95 -21.62 -17.33
CA ALA A 93 -7.88 -22.36 -16.08
C ALA A 93 -8.95 -21.96 -15.04
N THR A 94 -9.52 -20.76 -15.13
CA THR A 94 -10.48 -20.21 -14.15
C THR A 94 -11.94 -20.36 -14.59
N GLU A 95 -12.88 -20.29 -13.64
CA GLU A 95 -14.32 -20.21 -13.95
C GLU A 95 -14.62 -18.98 -14.81
N LEU A 96 -14.01 -17.84 -14.50
CA LEU A 96 -13.98 -16.65 -15.35
C LEU A 96 -12.97 -16.80 -16.47
N LYS A 97 -13.43 -16.83 -17.72
CA LYS A 97 -12.58 -16.95 -18.91
C LYS A 97 -12.01 -15.62 -19.41
N ASP A 98 -12.72 -14.54 -19.13
CA ASP A 98 -12.41 -13.19 -19.51
C ASP A 98 -12.27 -12.38 -18.24
N LEU A 99 -11.15 -11.68 -18.07
CA LEU A 99 -10.85 -10.89 -16.89
C LEU A 99 -10.22 -9.57 -17.32
N VAL A 100 -10.73 -8.46 -16.81
CA VAL A 100 -10.15 -7.14 -16.99
C VAL A 100 -9.59 -6.66 -15.66
N LEU A 101 -8.35 -6.19 -15.69
CA LEU A 101 -7.69 -5.53 -14.56
C LEU A 101 -7.57 -4.03 -14.86
N ILE A 102 -7.88 -3.22 -13.85
CA ILE A 102 -7.66 -1.77 -13.81
C ILE A 102 -6.68 -1.49 -12.66
N PRO A 103 -5.36 -1.49 -12.96
CA PRO A 103 -4.32 -1.01 -12.05
C PRO A 103 -4.54 0.45 -11.68
N VAL A 104 -4.38 0.79 -10.40
CA VAL A 104 -4.50 2.17 -9.90
C VAL A 104 -3.37 2.47 -8.93
N HIS A 105 -2.77 3.65 -9.08
CA HIS A 105 -1.88 4.27 -8.09
C HIS A 105 -2.25 5.75 -7.99
N THR A 106 -3.16 6.06 -7.06
CA THR A 106 -3.68 7.41 -6.90
C THR A 106 -2.60 8.37 -6.43
N LYS A 107 -2.78 9.66 -6.68
CA LYS A 107 -2.04 10.69 -5.95
C LYS A 107 -2.65 10.87 -4.56
N PRO A 108 -1.85 10.81 -3.47
CA PRO A 108 -2.39 10.90 -2.11
C PRO A 108 -3.27 12.13 -1.85
N ASP A 109 -2.85 13.30 -2.33
CA ASP A 109 -3.59 14.56 -2.13
C ASP A 109 -4.90 14.66 -2.95
N ASP A 110 -5.04 13.86 -4.00
CA ASP A 110 -6.21 13.86 -4.90
C ASP A 110 -6.98 12.52 -4.88
N SER A 111 -6.71 11.68 -3.89
CA SER A 111 -7.21 10.29 -3.85
C SER A 111 -8.73 10.22 -3.86
N GLU A 112 -9.44 11.10 -3.15
CA GLU A 112 -10.91 11.12 -3.20
C GLU A 112 -11.43 11.31 -4.64
N ARG A 113 -10.86 12.29 -5.37
CA ARG A 113 -11.30 12.64 -6.73
C ARG A 113 -10.94 11.56 -7.73
N GLU A 114 -9.70 11.07 -7.71
CA GLU A 114 -9.26 9.99 -8.59
C GLU A 114 -10.08 8.70 -8.37
N LEU A 115 -10.38 8.34 -7.12
CA LEU A 115 -11.19 7.17 -6.82
C LEU A 115 -12.63 7.29 -7.28
N ASP A 116 -13.21 8.49 -7.26
CA ASP A 116 -14.55 8.70 -7.80
C ASP A 116 -14.59 8.55 -9.33
N GLU A 117 -13.57 9.05 -10.02
CA GLU A 117 -13.46 8.99 -11.49
C GLU A 117 -13.23 7.55 -12.02
N LEU A 118 -12.76 6.63 -11.18
CA LEU A 118 -12.69 5.21 -11.53
C LEU A 118 -14.05 4.62 -11.94
N TYR A 119 -15.17 5.24 -11.54
CA TYR A 119 -16.48 4.82 -12.02
C TYR A 119 -16.65 5.05 -13.53
N ASP A 120 -16.14 6.16 -14.06
CA ASP A 120 -16.22 6.47 -15.49
C ASP A 120 -15.23 5.64 -16.30
N VAL A 121 -14.05 5.36 -15.74
CA VAL A 121 -13.11 4.37 -16.28
C VAL A 121 -13.81 3.01 -16.41
N PHE A 122 -14.48 2.56 -15.35
CA PHE A 122 -15.26 1.32 -15.35
C PHE A 122 -16.32 1.32 -16.46
N LEU A 123 -17.09 2.40 -16.62
CA LEU A 123 -18.12 2.52 -17.66
C LEU A 123 -17.51 2.45 -19.07
N ALA A 124 -16.37 3.11 -19.29
CA ALA A 124 -15.66 3.09 -20.56
C ALA A 124 -15.15 1.68 -20.91
N VAL A 125 -14.55 0.99 -19.93
CA VAL A 125 -14.07 -0.39 -20.07
C VAL A 125 -15.22 -1.34 -20.40
N LYS A 126 -16.30 -1.28 -19.59
CA LYS A 126 -17.51 -2.09 -19.78
C LYS A 126 -18.11 -1.86 -21.16
N LYS A 127 -18.18 -0.61 -21.63
CA LYS A 127 -18.67 -0.27 -22.98
C LYS A 127 -17.75 -0.81 -24.09
N LYS A 128 -16.44 -0.66 -23.93
CA LYS A 128 -15.44 -1.05 -24.94
C LYS A 128 -15.38 -2.56 -25.15
N TRP A 129 -15.34 -3.33 -24.06
CA TRP A 129 -15.15 -4.78 -24.13
C TRP A 129 -16.39 -5.61 -23.84
N LYS A 130 -17.50 -4.98 -23.47
CA LYS A 130 -18.80 -5.63 -23.22
C LYS A 130 -18.69 -6.76 -22.19
N THR A 131 -17.97 -6.49 -21.11
CA THR A 131 -17.68 -7.45 -20.03
C THR A 131 -17.93 -6.79 -18.69
N ASP A 132 -18.41 -7.59 -17.74
CA ASP A 132 -18.60 -7.20 -16.33
C ASP A 132 -17.49 -7.76 -15.44
N ASN A 133 -16.60 -8.59 -15.96
CA ASN A 133 -15.52 -9.25 -15.22
C ASN A 133 -14.34 -8.30 -14.98
N ILE A 134 -14.59 -7.22 -14.24
CA ILE A 134 -13.66 -6.11 -14.02
C ILE A 134 -13.19 -6.09 -12.57
N MET A 135 -11.88 -6.20 -12.38
CA MET A 135 -11.19 -6.01 -11.10
C MET A 135 -10.41 -4.70 -11.13
N ILE A 136 -10.59 -3.86 -10.12
CA ILE A 136 -9.83 -2.64 -9.89
C ILE A 136 -8.92 -2.88 -8.69
N LEU A 137 -7.62 -2.67 -8.83
CA LEU A 137 -6.66 -3.05 -7.80
C LEU A 137 -5.42 -2.16 -7.79
N GLY A 138 -4.85 -1.95 -6.60
CA GLY A 138 -3.62 -1.19 -6.41
C GLY A 138 -3.66 -0.28 -5.21
N ASP A 139 -2.71 0.64 -5.17
CA ASP A 139 -2.58 1.63 -4.11
C ASP A 139 -3.57 2.77 -4.35
N PHE A 140 -4.66 2.72 -3.60
CA PHE A 140 -5.74 3.68 -3.71
C PHE A 140 -5.53 4.88 -2.78
N ASN A 141 -4.56 4.81 -1.86
CA ASN A 141 -4.46 5.74 -0.73
C ASN A 141 -5.81 5.91 0.00
N ALA A 142 -6.64 4.85 0.06
CA ALA A 142 -8.04 4.91 0.47
C ALA A 142 -8.28 4.87 2.00
N ASP A 143 -7.42 5.53 2.78
CA ASP A 143 -7.53 5.58 4.24
C ASP A 143 -6.68 6.73 4.84
N GLY A 144 -6.64 6.82 6.17
CA GLY A 144 -5.76 7.70 6.91
C GLY A 144 -6.08 9.18 6.65
N ALA A 145 -5.04 9.95 6.32
CA ALA A 145 -5.17 11.38 6.06
C ALA A 145 -5.70 11.70 4.65
N TYR A 146 -5.71 10.73 3.74
CA TYR A 146 -5.96 10.96 2.32
C TYR A 146 -7.44 10.88 1.96
N VAL A 147 -8.17 9.92 2.56
CA VAL A 147 -9.62 9.78 2.37
C VAL A 147 -10.31 9.54 3.70
N SER A 148 -11.16 10.47 4.13
CA SER A 148 -11.90 10.32 5.38
C SER A 148 -13.02 9.28 5.25
N THR A 149 -13.45 8.67 6.37
CA THR A 149 -14.60 7.73 6.37
C THR A 149 -15.90 8.34 5.83
N ARG A 150 -16.04 9.67 5.88
CA ARG A 150 -17.21 10.38 5.34
C ARG A 150 -17.11 10.47 3.83
N ASP A 151 -15.98 10.92 3.32
CA ASP A 151 -15.74 11.13 1.90
C ASP A 151 -15.65 9.77 1.18
N MET A 152 -15.17 8.74 1.88
CA MET A 152 -15.16 7.39 1.34
C MET A 152 -16.58 6.90 0.94
N LYS A 153 -17.63 7.37 1.63
CA LYS A 153 -19.03 6.98 1.33
C LYS A 153 -19.63 7.70 0.12
N THR A 154 -19.03 8.80 -0.34
CA THR A 154 -19.53 9.56 -1.49
C THR A 154 -19.01 9.00 -2.81
N ILE A 155 -17.85 8.37 -2.80
CA ILE A 155 -17.20 7.78 -3.98
C ILE A 155 -18.12 6.76 -4.67
N ARG A 156 -18.33 6.91 -5.97
CA ARG A 156 -19.26 6.11 -6.78
C ARG A 156 -18.95 4.61 -6.77
N ILE A 157 -17.68 4.23 -6.90
CA ILE A 157 -17.27 2.81 -6.81
C ILE A 157 -17.35 2.24 -5.38
N ARG A 158 -17.61 3.06 -4.36
CA ARG A 158 -17.81 2.62 -2.97
C ARG A 158 -19.28 2.58 -2.56
N SER A 159 -20.05 3.57 -2.97
CA SER A 159 -21.49 3.69 -2.65
C SER A 159 -22.36 2.75 -3.48
N ASN A 160 -21.91 2.38 -4.68
CA ASN A 160 -22.61 1.43 -5.55
C ASN A 160 -22.39 -0.01 -5.08
N ARG A 161 -23.49 -0.70 -4.74
CA ARG A 161 -23.48 -2.06 -4.16
C ARG A 161 -23.00 -3.16 -5.11
N ASN A 162 -22.90 -2.88 -6.41
CA ASN A 162 -22.36 -3.83 -7.38
C ASN A 162 -20.82 -3.84 -7.38
N PHE A 163 -20.17 -2.94 -6.65
CA PHE A 163 -18.74 -2.96 -6.43
C PHE A 163 -18.46 -3.61 -5.07
N HIS A 164 -17.78 -4.74 -5.09
CA HIS A 164 -17.43 -5.51 -3.90
C HIS A 164 -15.98 -5.22 -3.53
N TRP A 165 -15.78 -4.47 -2.46
CA TRP A 165 -14.47 -4.17 -1.89
C TRP A 165 -14.01 -5.37 -1.07
N LEU A 166 -13.04 -6.10 -1.61
CA LEU A 166 -12.56 -7.35 -1.03
C LEU A 166 -11.57 -7.11 0.12
N ILE A 167 -10.75 -6.06 0.01
CA ILE A 167 -9.93 -5.55 1.10
C ILE A 167 -10.75 -4.51 1.88
N LYS A 168 -11.08 -4.85 3.12
CA LYS A 168 -11.94 -4.05 4.01
C LYS A 168 -11.15 -2.91 4.67
N ASP A 169 -11.86 -1.91 5.19
CA ASP A 169 -11.26 -0.70 5.79
C ASP A 169 -10.50 -0.94 7.11
N ASP A 170 -10.61 -2.14 7.68
CA ASP A 170 -9.96 -2.56 8.93
C ASP A 170 -8.75 -3.46 8.67
N VAL A 171 -8.12 -3.34 7.49
CA VAL A 171 -7.05 -4.23 7.04
C VAL A 171 -5.79 -3.43 6.75
N ASP A 172 -4.76 -3.60 7.58
CA ASP A 172 -3.46 -2.98 7.35
C ASP A 172 -2.77 -3.49 6.07
N THR A 173 -2.45 -2.57 5.16
CA THR A 173 -1.70 -2.88 3.94
C THR A 173 -0.31 -2.24 3.93
N THR A 174 0.13 -1.68 5.06
CA THR A 174 1.43 -0.99 5.17
C THR A 174 2.49 -1.87 5.80
N ALA A 175 3.72 -1.81 5.27
CA ALA A 175 4.87 -2.51 5.83
C ALA A 175 5.52 -1.71 6.98
N ASN A 176 5.17 -0.43 7.14
CA ASN A 176 5.63 0.37 8.27
C ASN A 176 4.89 -0.05 9.55
N THR A 177 5.58 -0.61 10.54
CA THR A 177 4.91 -1.10 11.76
C THR A 177 4.50 0.01 12.72
N GLY A 178 4.85 1.26 12.41
CA GLY A 178 4.47 2.45 13.15
C GLY A 178 3.11 3.05 12.78
N ASN A 179 2.42 2.53 11.76
CA ASN A 179 1.07 2.94 11.37
C ASN A 179 0.19 1.73 11.03
N GLU A 180 -1.09 2.00 10.78
CA GLU A 180 -2.09 1.00 10.40
C GLU A 180 -3.05 1.68 9.41
N HIS A 181 -2.88 1.40 8.12
CA HIS A 181 -3.66 2.05 7.05
C HIS A 181 -4.04 1.05 5.96
N THR A 182 -5.27 1.21 5.44
CA THR A 182 -5.82 0.40 4.34
C THR A 182 -5.70 1.12 3.00
N TYR A 183 -4.47 1.38 2.55
CA TYR A 183 -4.24 2.10 1.30
C TYR A 183 -4.51 1.25 0.06
N ASP A 184 -4.03 0.01 0.06
CA ASP A 184 -4.10 -0.89 -1.09
C ASP A 184 -5.44 -1.64 -1.11
N ARG A 185 -6.09 -1.68 -2.28
CA ARG A 185 -7.44 -2.23 -2.41
C ARG A 185 -7.55 -3.21 -3.56
N ILE A 186 -8.53 -4.11 -3.42
CA ILE A 186 -9.04 -4.95 -4.51
C ILE A 186 -10.55 -4.80 -4.51
N VAL A 187 -11.10 -4.37 -5.64
CA VAL A 187 -12.53 -4.17 -5.88
C VAL A 187 -12.94 -4.97 -7.10
N VAL A 188 -14.03 -5.73 -7.01
CA VAL A 188 -14.59 -6.49 -8.14
C VAL A 188 -16.01 -6.04 -8.45
N TYR A 189 -16.41 -6.11 -9.72
CA TYR A 189 -17.75 -5.71 -10.15
C TYR A 189 -18.66 -6.90 -10.40
N GLY A 190 -19.85 -6.86 -9.81
CA GLY A 190 -20.94 -7.81 -10.03
C GLY A 190 -20.82 -9.11 -9.22
N ASP A 191 -21.98 -9.70 -8.94
CA ASP A 191 -22.10 -10.92 -8.14
C ASP A 191 -21.41 -12.12 -8.81
N ASP A 192 -21.44 -12.23 -10.14
CA ASP A 192 -20.75 -13.32 -10.87
C ASP A 192 -19.24 -13.30 -10.64
N MET A 193 -18.66 -12.09 -10.60
CA MET A 193 -17.23 -11.94 -10.34
C MET A 193 -16.91 -12.22 -8.88
N LEU A 194 -17.75 -11.75 -7.94
CA LEU A 194 -17.63 -12.06 -6.52
C LEU A 194 -17.73 -13.58 -6.28
N ASP A 195 -18.66 -14.26 -6.93
CA ASP A 195 -18.85 -15.70 -6.83
C ASP A 195 -17.65 -16.48 -7.37
N ALA A 196 -16.88 -15.93 -8.29
CA ALA A 196 -15.64 -16.53 -8.77
C ALA A 196 -14.45 -16.36 -7.81
N ILE A 197 -14.57 -15.53 -6.77
CA ILE A 197 -13.53 -15.34 -5.75
C ILE A 197 -13.54 -16.53 -4.79
N VAL A 198 -12.35 -17.03 -4.44
CA VAL A 198 -12.20 -18.00 -3.35
C VAL A 198 -12.49 -17.26 -2.03
N PRO A 199 -13.48 -17.71 -1.23
CA PRO A 199 -13.86 -17.00 0.00
C PRO A 199 -12.67 -16.79 0.94
N ASN A 200 -12.56 -15.57 1.50
CA ASN A 200 -11.48 -15.15 2.41
C ASN A 200 -10.05 -15.20 1.83
N SER A 201 -9.90 -15.31 0.50
CA SER A 201 -8.57 -15.26 -0.14
C SER A 201 -8.00 -13.85 -0.28
N ALA A 202 -8.86 -12.83 -0.23
CA ALA A 202 -8.45 -11.44 -0.35
C ALA A 202 -7.80 -10.94 0.95
N GLN A 203 -6.50 -10.63 0.92
CA GLN A 203 -5.73 -10.21 2.09
C GLN A 203 -4.41 -9.53 1.70
N PRO A 204 -3.78 -8.75 2.60
CA PRO A 204 -2.39 -8.33 2.45
C PRO A 204 -1.44 -9.52 2.64
N PHE A 205 -0.36 -9.57 1.86
CA PHE A 205 0.73 -10.51 2.07
C PHE A 205 1.83 -9.88 2.92
N ASN A 206 1.75 -10.13 4.24
CA ASN A 206 2.76 -9.66 5.18
C ASN A 206 4.09 -10.43 5.00
N PHE A 207 4.99 -9.85 4.19
CA PHE A 207 6.28 -10.47 3.89
C PHE A 207 7.32 -10.34 5.03
N HIS A 208 7.08 -9.50 6.05
CA HIS A 208 7.88 -9.54 7.29
C HIS A 208 7.76 -10.92 7.93
N THR A 209 6.52 -11.34 8.17
CA THR A 209 6.22 -12.59 8.86
C THR A 209 6.55 -13.78 7.97
N ALA A 210 6.17 -13.72 6.70
CA ALA A 210 6.36 -14.85 5.78
C ALA A 210 7.84 -15.19 5.52
N PHE A 211 8.73 -14.18 5.53
CA PHE A 211 10.16 -14.37 5.26
C PHE A 211 11.06 -14.06 6.45
N ASN A 212 10.48 -13.82 7.62
CA ASN A 212 11.18 -13.53 8.87
C ASN A 212 12.17 -12.35 8.71
N LEU A 213 11.68 -11.25 8.12
CA LEU A 213 12.45 -10.01 7.91
C LEU A 213 12.29 -9.09 9.11
N THR A 214 13.34 -8.32 9.40
CA THR A 214 13.21 -7.15 10.27
C THR A 214 12.43 -6.06 9.54
N GLU A 215 11.91 -5.07 10.27
CA GLU A 215 11.26 -3.90 9.67
C GLU A 215 12.18 -3.17 8.68
N GLU A 216 13.45 -2.96 9.05
CA GLU A 216 14.45 -2.34 8.15
C GLU A 216 14.59 -3.12 6.84
N MET A 217 14.73 -4.45 6.90
CA MET A 217 14.86 -5.29 5.71
C MET A 217 13.59 -5.30 4.85
N ALA A 218 12.42 -5.15 5.48
CA ALA A 218 11.15 -5.10 4.78
C ALA A 218 10.94 -3.75 4.10
N LEU A 219 11.25 -2.64 4.78
CA LEU A 219 11.19 -1.29 4.22
C LEU A 219 12.20 -1.08 3.09
N ASP A 220 13.33 -1.80 3.09
CA ASP A 220 14.23 -1.87 1.93
C ASP A 220 13.53 -2.44 0.68
N VAL A 221 12.57 -3.35 0.86
CA VAL A 221 11.75 -3.93 -0.22
C VAL A 221 10.64 -2.94 -0.61
N SER A 222 9.78 -2.58 0.33
CA SER A 222 8.72 -1.58 0.18
C SER A 222 8.06 -1.25 1.53
N ASP A 223 7.47 -0.06 1.60
CA ASP A 223 6.55 0.42 2.65
C ASP A 223 5.10 -0.06 2.50
N HIS A 224 4.75 -0.81 1.46
CA HIS A 224 3.44 -1.44 1.27
C HIS A 224 3.55 -2.97 1.31
N TYR A 225 2.47 -3.65 1.65
CA TYR A 225 2.29 -5.07 1.38
C TYR A 225 1.59 -5.28 0.05
N PRO A 226 1.90 -6.35 -0.70
CA PRO A 226 1.03 -6.79 -1.79
C PRO A 226 -0.37 -7.09 -1.25
N VAL A 227 -1.41 -6.60 -1.90
CA VAL A 227 -2.77 -7.12 -1.71
C VAL A 227 -3.02 -8.24 -2.71
N GLU A 228 -3.45 -9.40 -2.23
CA GLU A 228 -3.63 -10.61 -3.02
C GLU A 228 -5.07 -11.12 -2.96
N VAL A 229 -5.51 -11.86 -3.99
CA VAL A 229 -6.79 -12.55 -4.06
C VAL A 229 -6.68 -13.81 -4.94
N GLU A 230 -7.54 -14.80 -4.70
CA GLU A 230 -7.62 -16.01 -5.52
C GLU A 230 -8.96 -16.14 -6.27
N LEU A 231 -8.86 -16.45 -7.57
CA LEU A 231 -10.00 -16.87 -8.41
C LEU A 231 -10.10 -18.39 -8.45
N LYS A 232 -11.34 -18.89 -8.40
CA LYS A 232 -11.68 -20.31 -8.52
C LYS A 232 -11.25 -20.88 -9.87
N CYS A 233 -10.64 -22.06 -9.83
CA CYS A 233 -10.21 -22.81 -11.01
C CYS A 233 -11.26 -23.85 -11.43
N LEU A 234 -11.39 -24.07 -12.75
CA LEU A 234 -12.19 -25.18 -13.28
C LEU A 234 -11.66 -26.51 -12.72
N GLY A 235 -12.56 -27.39 -12.30
CA GLY A 235 -12.20 -28.70 -11.73
C GLY A 235 -11.98 -28.69 -10.21
N SER A 236 -12.23 -27.57 -9.54
CA SER A 236 -12.42 -27.54 -8.08
C SER A 236 -13.80 -28.13 -7.75
N GLU A 237 -14.01 -29.42 -8.03
CA GLU A 237 -15.19 -30.14 -7.54
C GLU A 237 -15.26 -29.93 -6.02
N ARG A 238 -16.46 -29.55 -5.52
CA ARG A 238 -16.75 -29.68 -4.09
C ARG A 238 -16.52 -31.14 -3.73
N LYS A 239 -15.39 -31.47 -3.13
CA LYS A 239 -15.35 -32.61 -2.21
C LYS A 239 -16.23 -32.22 -1.03
N HIS A 240 -17.52 -32.55 -1.15
CA HIS A 240 -18.36 -32.78 0.01
C HIS A 240 -17.68 -33.91 0.79
N TYR A 241 -16.79 -33.55 1.72
CA TYR A 241 -16.38 -34.45 2.77
C TYR A 241 -17.62 -34.67 3.64
N THR A 242 -18.40 -35.69 3.31
CA THR A 242 -19.18 -36.41 4.31
C THR A 242 -18.18 -37.27 5.09
N GLY A 243 -17.39 -36.60 5.93
CA GLY A 243 -16.49 -37.28 6.84
C GLY A 243 -17.32 -38.11 7.81
N GLY A 244 -17.37 -39.41 7.57
CA GLY A 244 -17.86 -40.37 8.54
C GLY A 244 -17.07 -40.22 9.83
N MET A 245 -17.80 -40.12 10.94
CA MET A 245 -17.28 -40.34 12.29
C MET A 245 -16.43 -41.62 12.30
N ASN A 246 -15.14 -41.48 12.61
CA ASN A 246 -14.37 -42.59 13.15
C ASN A 246 -14.49 -42.52 14.68
N PRO A 247 -15.10 -43.51 15.37
CA PRO A 247 -15.40 -43.43 16.79
C PRO A 247 -14.19 -43.88 17.60
N ASP A 248 -13.11 -43.09 17.64
CA ASP A 248 -12.10 -43.23 18.70
C ASP A 248 -11.21 -41.99 18.85
N ILE A 249 -11.80 -40.90 19.35
CA ILE A 249 -11.06 -39.85 20.05
C ILE A 249 -11.91 -39.43 21.25
N THR A 250 -11.55 -39.92 22.43
CA THR A 250 -12.03 -39.41 23.72
C THR A 250 -11.48 -38.00 23.95
N THR A 251 -12.33 -37.00 23.77
CA THR A 251 -12.05 -35.61 24.12
C THR A 251 -12.31 -35.40 25.62
N THR A 252 -11.24 -35.23 26.41
CA THR A 252 -11.35 -34.76 27.79
C THR A 252 -11.69 -33.27 27.78
N THR A 253 -12.93 -32.95 28.16
CA THR A 253 -13.41 -31.58 28.39
C THR A 253 -12.82 -31.05 29.70
N THR A 254 -11.94 -30.06 29.64
CA THR A 254 -11.55 -29.27 30.81
C THR A 254 -12.41 -28.01 30.87
N THR A 255 -13.44 -28.05 31.70
CA THR A 255 -14.23 -26.90 32.10
C THR A 255 -13.40 -26.03 33.06
N ALA A 256 -13.11 -24.79 32.67
CA ALA A 256 -12.54 -23.79 33.57
C ALA A 256 -13.66 -23.24 34.47
N THR A 257 -13.65 -23.62 35.74
CA THR A 257 -14.50 -23.04 36.78
C THR A 257 -13.70 -22.02 37.57
N THR A 258 -14.19 -20.78 37.61
CA THR A 258 -13.68 -19.67 38.40
C THR A 258 -13.78 -20.00 39.89
N ALA A 259 -12.65 -20.02 40.60
CA ALA A 259 -12.60 -20.17 42.05
C ALA A 259 -12.13 -18.86 42.71
N THR A 260 -13.00 -18.32 43.54
CA THR A 260 -12.79 -17.18 44.45
C THR A 260 -11.75 -17.53 45.51
N THR A 261 -10.69 -16.73 45.62
CA THR A 261 -9.70 -16.83 46.70
C THR A 261 -10.08 -15.91 47.86
N THR A 262 -10.53 -16.53 48.96
CA THR A 262 -10.63 -15.91 50.28
C THR A 262 -9.29 -16.09 51.00
N ALA A 263 -8.57 -15.00 51.25
CA ALA A 263 -7.36 -15.01 52.06
C ALA A 263 -7.74 -14.83 53.54
N THR A 264 -7.54 -15.89 54.33
CA THR A 264 -7.64 -15.88 55.80
C THR A 264 -6.30 -15.45 56.38
N ALA A 265 -6.31 -14.38 57.18
CA ALA A 265 -5.14 -13.86 57.88
C ALA A 265 -4.83 -14.71 59.13
N THR A 266 -3.60 -15.20 59.20
CA THR A 266 -3.05 -15.94 60.35
C THR A 266 -2.69 -14.96 61.47
N THR A 267 -3.21 -15.22 62.66
CA THR A 267 -2.99 -14.45 63.89
C THR A 267 -1.66 -14.87 64.53
N THR A 268 -0.74 -13.92 64.73
CA THR A 268 0.44 -14.10 65.59
C THR A 268 0.14 -13.50 66.97
N THR A 269 0.12 -14.35 67.98
CA THR A 269 -0.06 -13.99 69.39
C THR A 269 1.32 -13.70 69.99
N THR A 270 1.56 -12.47 70.44
CA THR A 270 2.69 -12.15 71.33
C THR A 270 2.10 -11.59 72.62
N ALA A 271 2.37 -12.29 73.72
CA ALA A 271 1.97 -11.92 75.06
C ALA A 271 2.79 -10.72 75.55
N THR A 272 2.13 -9.76 76.21
CA THR A 272 2.80 -8.73 77.00
C THR A 272 2.21 -8.70 78.39
N THR A 273 3.11 -8.81 79.36
CA THR A 273 2.89 -8.79 80.80
C THR A 273 2.35 -7.44 81.27
N THR A 274 1.40 -7.50 82.19
CA THR A 274 0.81 -6.39 82.95
C THR A 274 1.83 -5.56 83.73
N THR A 275 1.69 -4.23 83.70
CA THR A 275 1.83 -3.35 84.87
C THR A 275 1.00 -2.09 84.65
N ALA A 276 0.15 -1.77 85.63
CA ALA A 276 -0.74 -0.61 85.65
C ALA A 276 0.02 0.69 85.91
N THR A 277 -0.45 1.83 85.39
CA THR A 277 -0.61 3.13 86.10
C THR A 277 -1.51 4.05 85.27
N ALA A 278 -2.24 4.93 85.95
CA ALA A 278 -3.38 5.70 85.50
C ALA A 278 -3.08 7.01 84.72
N THR A 279 -4.18 7.56 84.16
CA THR A 279 -4.57 8.99 84.09
C THR A 279 -4.43 9.74 82.76
N ALA A 280 -5.51 10.48 82.47
CA ALA A 280 -5.64 11.72 81.69
C ALA A 280 -5.91 11.62 80.18
N ALA A 281 -7.21 11.76 79.86
CA ALA A 281 -7.70 12.37 78.64
C ALA A 281 -7.10 13.78 78.46
N THR A 282 -6.67 14.11 77.24
CA THR A 282 -6.73 15.42 76.52
C THR A 282 -5.71 15.40 75.38
N ALA A 283 -6.03 14.86 74.19
CA ALA A 283 -5.15 15.00 72.99
C ALA A 283 -5.79 14.68 71.62
N THR A 284 -7.12 14.78 71.44
CA THR A 284 -7.75 14.29 70.19
C THR A 284 -8.07 15.38 69.15
N THR A 285 -7.76 16.66 69.40
CA THR A 285 -8.19 17.75 68.48
C THR A 285 -7.07 18.31 67.60
N THR A 286 -5.79 18.04 67.88
CA THR A 286 -4.67 18.67 67.16
C THR A 286 -4.16 17.85 65.98
N THR A 287 -4.23 16.51 66.03
CA THR A 287 -3.69 15.63 64.98
C THR A 287 -4.53 15.61 63.69
N THR A 288 -5.85 15.80 63.78
CA THR A 288 -6.73 15.82 62.59
C THR A 288 -6.59 17.12 61.78
N ALA A 289 -6.33 18.27 62.42
CA ALA A 289 -6.18 19.54 61.71
C ALA A 289 -4.87 19.62 60.90
N THR A 290 -3.77 19.06 61.44
CA THR A 290 -2.47 19.04 60.75
C THR A 290 -2.45 18.08 59.57
N ALA A 291 -3.16 16.95 59.66
CA ALA A 291 -3.31 16.00 58.55
C ALA A 291 -4.08 16.63 57.38
N THR A 292 -5.22 17.29 57.63
CA THR A 292 -6.04 17.91 56.58
C THR A 292 -5.33 19.09 55.89
N ALA A 293 -4.53 19.86 56.63
CA ALA A 293 -3.72 20.95 56.06
C ALA A 293 -2.59 20.42 55.16
N ALA A 294 -1.96 19.30 55.53
CA ALA A 294 -0.92 18.66 54.72
C ALA A 294 -1.48 18.09 53.40
N THR A 295 -2.68 17.48 53.43
CA THR A 295 -3.33 16.96 52.21
C THR A 295 -3.76 18.08 51.26
N ALA A 296 -4.23 19.22 51.79
CA ALA A 296 -4.58 20.39 50.99
C ALA A 296 -3.36 21.05 50.33
N ALA A 297 -2.23 21.13 51.04
CA ALA A 297 -0.98 21.64 50.49
C ALA A 297 -0.41 20.74 49.37
N ALA A 298 -0.51 19.41 49.53
CA ALA A 298 -0.10 18.45 48.50
C ALA A 298 -0.97 18.54 47.23
N ALA A 299 -2.28 18.74 47.36
CA ALA A 299 -3.19 18.91 46.23
C ALA A 299 -2.93 20.23 45.47
N ALA A 300 -2.62 21.32 46.18
CA ALA A 300 -2.25 22.60 45.56
C ALA A 300 -0.93 22.48 44.78
N ALA A 301 0.08 21.81 45.33
CA ALA A 301 1.37 21.60 44.67
C ALA A 301 1.23 20.74 43.39
N ALA A 302 0.40 19.70 43.41
CA ALA A 302 0.11 18.88 42.23
C ALA A 302 -0.58 19.67 41.11
N THR A 303 -1.49 20.59 41.48
CA THR A 303 -2.20 21.44 40.51
C THR A 303 -1.26 22.45 39.86
N THR A 304 -0.34 23.04 40.63
CA THR A 304 0.68 23.94 40.08
C THR A 304 1.64 23.19 39.14
N ALA A 305 2.08 21.99 39.49
CA ALA A 305 2.95 21.18 38.64
C ALA A 305 2.29 20.82 37.30
N ALA A 306 1.00 20.47 37.31
CA ALA A 306 0.23 20.19 36.09
C ALA A 306 0.09 21.42 35.18
N ALA A 307 -0.13 22.61 35.76
CA ALA A 307 -0.20 23.86 35.00
C ALA A 307 1.15 24.25 34.37
N THR A 308 2.27 24.03 35.09
CA THR A 308 3.62 24.26 34.56
C THR A 308 3.95 23.28 33.43
N ALA A 309 3.57 22.00 33.56
CA ALA A 309 3.75 20.99 32.51
C ALA A 309 2.93 21.34 31.25
N ALA A 310 1.66 21.74 31.39
CA ALA A 310 0.82 22.14 30.27
C ALA A 310 1.39 23.36 29.52
N THR A 311 1.94 24.33 30.26
CA THR A 311 2.57 25.53 29.67
C THR A 311 3.86 25.16 28.92
N ALA A 312 4.66 24.24 29.46
CA ALA A 312 5.86 23.73 28.80
C ALA A 312 5.52 22.97 27.50
N THR A 313 4.50 22.09 27.53
CA THR A 313 4.02 21.37 26.34
C THR A 313 3.53 22.33 25.26
N ALA A 314 2.75 23.37 25.62
CA ALA A 314 2.28 24.36 24.66
C ALA A 314 3.43 25.15 23.99
N ALA A 315 4.48 25.46 24.75
CA ALA A 315 5.68 26.11 24.22
C ALA A 315 6.44 25.21 23.24
N THR A 316 6.62 23.92 23.58
CA THR A 316 7.29 22.94 22.69
C THR A 316 6.52 22.71 21.40
N THR A 317 5.18 22.60 21.47
CA THR A 317 4.32 22.45 20.28
C THR A 317 4.41 23.66 19.35
N THR A 318 4.49 24.87 19.91
CA THR A 318 4.62 26.11 19.12
C THR A 318 5.97 26.20 18.42
N THR A 319 7.06 25.80 19.09
CA THR A 319 8.40 25.74 18.48
C THR A 319 8.47 24.67 17.39
N ALA A 320 7.87 23.49 17.60
CA ALA A 320 7.81 22.44 16.60
C ALA A 320 7.02 22.88 15.35
N ALA A 321 5.85 23.50 15.54
CA ALA A 321 5.05 24.03 14.42
C ALA A 321 5.80 25.10 13.61
N THR A 322 6.57 25.96 14.27
CA THR A 322 7.38 26.99 13.60
C THR A 322 8.54 26.37 12.81
N ALA A 323 9.18 25.32 13.34
CA ALA A 323 10.22 24.57 12.65
C ALA A 323 9.68 23.83 11.41
N THR A 324 8.51 23.19 11.53
CA THR A 324 7.82 22.53 10.40
C THR A 324 7.44 23.54 9.32
N ALA A 325 6.86 24.68 9.68
CA ALA A 325 6.52 25.73 8.71
C ALA A 325 7.75 26.26 7.96
N THR A 326 8.89 26.38 8.66
CA THR A 326 10.15 26.83 8.06
C THR A 326 10.74 25.77 7.12
N ALA A 327 10.66 24.49 7.48
CA ALA A 327 11.08 23.38 6.62
C ALA A 327 10.21 23.25 5.36
N THR A 328 8.89 23.41 5.49
CA THR A 328 7.96 23.41 4.34
C THR A 328 8.22 24.57 3.39
N ALA A 329 8.50 25.77 3.92
CA ALA A 329 8.87 26.93 3.10
C ALA A 329 10.20 26.71 2.36
N ALA A 330 11.19 26.08 3.01
CA ALA A 330 12.47 25.74 2.38
C ALA A 330 12.32 24.67 1.28
N ALA A 331 11.48 23.65 1.51
CA ALA A 331 11.17 22.63 0.51
C ALA A 331 10.43 23.20 -0.71
N ALA A 332 9.47 24.11 -0.49
CA ALA A 332 8.78 24.80 -1.58
C ALA A 332 9.73 25.68 -2.42
N ALA A 333 10.68 26.37 -1.77
CA ALA A 333 11.71 27.13 -2.47
C ALA A 333 12.66 26.25 -3.29
N ALA A 334 13.03 25.07 -2.77
CA ALA A 334 13.85 24.09 -3.50
C ALA A 334 13.12 23.50 -4.70
N ALA A 335 11.82 23.19 -4.56
CA ALA A 335 10.97 22.71 -5.66
C ALA A 335 10.82 23.77 -6.77
N ALA A 336 10.62 25.04 -6.40
CA ALA A 336 10.58 26.14 -7.36
C ALA A 336 11.91 26.33 -8.11
N ALA A 337 13.04 26.17 -7.42
CA ALA A 337 14.36 26.23 -8.05
C ALA A 337 14.60 25.06 -9.01
N ALA A 338 14.15 23.84 -8.65
CA ALA A 338 14.24 22.67 -9.52
C ALA A 338 13.36 22.82 -10.77
N ALA A 339 12.14 23.35 -10.62
CA ALA A 339 11.24 23.65 -11.75
C ALA A 339 11.84 24.70 -12.69
N ALA A 340 12.48 25.75 -12.15
CA ALA A 340 13.18 26.74 -12.95
C ALA A 340 14.38 26.16 -13.72
N ALA A 341 15.14 25.24 -13.09
CA ALA A 341 16.25 24.54 -13.73
C ALA A 341 15.78 23.57 -14.84
N ALA A 342 14.65 22.88 -14.63
CA ALA A 342 14.02 22.02 -15.62
C ALA A 342 13.52 22.84 -16.82
N ALA A 343 12.87 23.98 -16.58
CA ALA A 343 12.42 24.90 -17.62
C ALA A 343 13.60 25.47 -18.44
N ALA A 344 14.71 25.83 -17.78
CA ALA A 344 15.94 26.27 -18.45
C ALA A 344 16.55 25.16 -19.32
N THR A 345 16.53 23.92 -18.84
CA THR A 345 17.02 22.75 -19.60
C THR A 345 16.13 22.44 -20.81
N ALA A 346 14.80 22.53 -20.66
CA ALA A 346 13.85 22.38 -21.76
C ALA A 346 13.98 23.50 -22.81
N ALA A 347 14.22 24.74 -22.38
CA ALA A 347 14.50 25.86 -23.28
C ALA A 347 15.83 25.68 -24.03
N ALA A 348 16.87 25.17 -23.36
CA ALA A 348 18.16 24.84 -24.00
C ALA A 348 18.01 23.69 -25.00
N ALA A 349 17.25 22.64 -24.67
CA ALA A 349 16.95 21.53 -25.57
C ALA A 349 16.15 21.99 -26.81
N THR A 350 15.16 22.87 -26.61
CA THR A 350 14.40 23.48 -27.72
C THR A 350 15.29 24.33 -28.61
N THR A 351 16.20 25.10 -28.03
CA THR A 351 17.17 25.92 -28.78
C THR A 351 18.13 25.04 -29.58
N ALA A 352 18.63 23.95 -28.98
CA ALA A 352 19.51 22.98 -29.65
C ALA A 352 18.78 22.22 -30.77
N ALA A 353 17.51 21.83 -30.56
CA ALA A 353 16.67 21.20 -31.57
C ALA A 353 16.37 22.16 -32.74
N THR A 354 16.12 23.43 -32.44
CA THR A 354 15.90 24.47 -33.47
C THR A 354 17.18 24.75 -34.26
N ALA A 355 18.34 24.81 -33.60
CA ALA A 355 19.64 24.95 -34.26
C ALA A 355 19.98 23.74 -35.14
N THR A 356 19.67 22.52 -34.67
CA THR A 356 19.86 21.27 -35.44
C THR A 356 18.91 21.23 -36.64
N THR A 357 17.67 21.68 -36.49
CA THR A 357 16.68 21.77 -37.58
C THR A 357 17.09 22.83 -38.61
N ALA A 358 17.62 23.98 -38.17
CA ALA A 358 18.14 25.02 -39.07
C ALA A 358 19.39 24.57 -39.83
N ALA A 359 20.31 23.86 -39.16
CA ALA A 359 21.46 23.23 -39.79
C ALA A 359 21.04 22.15 -40.81
N ALA A 360 20.10 21.28 -40.42
CA ALA A 360 19.56 20.25 -41.30
C ALA A 360 18.79 20.83 -42.50
N THR A 361 18.09 21.95 -42.33
CA THR A 361 17.40 22.66 -43.44
C THR A 361 18.41 23.29 -44.40
N THR A 362 19.54 23.80 -43.89
CA THR A 362 20.63 24.36 -44.71
C THR A 362 21.35 23.25 -45.50
N THR A 363 21.59 22.10 -44.87
CA THR A 363 22.14 20.90 -45.54
C THR A 363 21.15 20.30 -46.54
N ALA A 364 19.85 20.25 -46.22
CA ALA A 364 18.81 19.75 -47.12
C ALA A 364 18.63 20.65 -48.35
N THR A 365 18.67 21.98 -48.20
CA THR A 365 18.61 22.91 -49.36
C THR A 365 19.80 22.73 -50.31
N THR A 366 20.94 22.27 -49.79
CA THR A 366 22.12 21.92 -50.60
C THR A 366 21.97 20.54 -51.27
N ALA A 367 21.23 19.61 -50.65
CA ALA A 367 21.04 18.24 -51.13
C ALA A 367 19.85 18.05 -52.10
N THR A 368 18.82 18.91 -52.09
CA THR A 368 17.64 18.79 -52.99
C THR A 368 17.96 19.06 -54.48
N THR A 369 19.23 19.31 -54.84
CA THR A 369 19.68 19.26 -56.24
C THR A 369 19.93 17.82 -56.72
N THR A 370 19.79 16.80 -55.86
CA THR A 370 20.14 15.43 -56.23
C THR A 370 19.20 14.39 -55.57
N THR A 371 18.21 13.99 -56.38
CA THR A 371 17.64 12.62 -56.43
C THR A 371 16.42 12.28 -55.56
N THR A 372 15.48 11.67 -56.29
CA THR A 372 14.13 11.17 -56.02
C THR A 372 14.06 9.92 -55.12
N ALA A 373 12.90 9.75 -54.46
CA ALA A 373 12.28 8.51 -53.94
C ALA A 373 12.93 7.79 -52.74
N THR A 374 12.23 7.68 -51.59
CA THR A 374 11.27 6.61 -51.21
C THR A 374 10.93 6.68 -49.71
N THR A 375 9.65 6.46 -49.42
CA THR A 375 8.86 6.28 -48.19
C THR A 375 9.53 5.93 -46.84
N ALA A 376 9.00 6.56 -45.79
CA ALA A 376 9.27 6.40 -44.36
C ALA A 376 8.46 5.30 -43.66
N THR A 377 8.93 4.80 -42.52
CA THR A 377 8.11 4.52 -41.32
C THR A 377 9.02 4.54 -40.09
N ALA A 378 8.72 5.41 -39.11
CA ALA A 378 9.42 5.51 -37.82
C ALA A 378 8.51 4.95 -36.71
N ALA A 379 9.14 4.25 -35.76
CA ALA A 379 8.53 3.66 -34.58
C ALA A 379 8.19 4.73 -33.53
N THR A 380 7.05 4.58 -32.87
CA THR A 380 6.62 5.37 -31.72
C THR A 380 6.95 4.64 -30.41
N THR A 381 7.65 5.34 -29.52
CA THR A 381 7.97 4.97 -28.13
C THR A 381 6.76 5.18 -27.21
N THR A 382 6.53 4.29 -26.25
CA THR A 382 5.47 4.37 -25.24
C THR A 382 6.11 4.44 -23.85
N ASP A 383 5.74 5.45 -23.05
CA ASP A 383 6.01 5.55 -21.61
C ASP A 383 5.21 4.46 -20.87
N ALA A 384 5.84 3.71 -19.98
CA ALA A 384 5.21 2.63 -19.21
C ALA A 384 5.39 2.86 -17.71
N THR A 385 4.36 3.39 -17.04
CA THR A 385 4.32 3.63 -15.58
C THR A 385 3.78 2.44 -14.78
N THR A 386 3.37 1.36 -15.44
CA THR A 386 2.81 0.15 -14.81
C THR A 386 3.29 -1.10 -15.53
N MET A 387 3.75 -2.11 -14.78
CA MET A 387 4.15 -3.41 -15.32
C MET A 387 3.20 -4.51 -14.81
N ALA A 388 2.64 -5.29 -15.73
CA ALA A 388 1.98 -6.55 -15.40
C ALA A 388 2.80 -7.72 -15.96
N THR A 389 3.19 -8.67 -15.11
CA THR A 389 4.01 -9.84 -15.50
C THR A 389 3.42 -11.16 -14.99
N THR A 390 3.80 -12.27 -15.64
CA THR A 390 3.39 -13.67 -15.39
C THR A 390 4.61 -14.48 -14.84
N THR A 391 4.53 -15.19 -13.69
CA THR A 391 5.76 -15.60 -12.87
C THR A 391 6.01 -17.06 -12.31
N ASN A 392 7.17 -17.76 -12.48
CA ASN A 392 7.55 -19.19 -12.04
C ASN A 392 8.28 -20.11 -13.08
N ASN A 393 9.13 -21.09 -12.74
CA ASN A 393 10.04 -21.39 -11.62
C ASN A 393 10.77 -22.71 -11.98
N ASN A 394 12.04 -22.67 -12.41
CA ASN A 394 13.01 -23.75 -12.13
C ASN A 394 14.44 -23.38 -12.54
N LYS A 395 15.38 -23.67 -11.62
CA LYS A 395 16.84 -23.47 -11.67
C LYS A 395 17.33 -22.06 -11.34
N ASN A 396 17.72 -21.91 -10.07
CA ASN A 396 18.59 -20.85 -9.54
C ASN A 396 19.76 -20.59 -10.50
N ASN A 397 19.78 -19.43 -11.14
CA ASN A 397 20.95 -18.95 -11.87
C ASN A 397 21.39 -17.58 -11.33
N TYR A 398 21.89 -17.57 -10.09
CA TYR A 398 22.41 -16.39 -9.36
C TYR A 398 23.64 -15.71 -10.03
N ASN A 399 23.88 -15.90 -11.33
CA ASN A 399 25.09 -15.48 -12.04
C ASN A 399 24.82 -14.81 -13.40
N ASN A 400 23.69 -14.14 -13.59
CA ASN A 400 23.42 -13.40 -14.82
C ASN A 400 24.35 -12.16 -14.96
N PRO A 401 25.13 -12.03 -16.05
CA PRO A 401 26.05 -10.91 -16.26
C PRO A 401 25.37 -9.57 -16.57
N LEU A 402 24.07 -9.53 -16.89
CA LEU A 402 23.33 -8.29 -17.15
C LEU A 402 23.18 -7.43 -15.89
N CYS A 403 22.81 -8.03 -14.75
CA CYS A 403 22.70 -7.30 -13.48
C CYS A 403 24.07 -7.13 -12.76
N LYS A 404 25.16 -7.71 -13.28
CA LYS A 404 26.54 -7.56 -12.75
C LYS A 404 27.41 -6.52 -13.50
N ARG A 405 26.91 -5.93 -14.60
CA ARG A 405 27.64 -4.95 -15.42
C ARG A 405 27.21 -3.49 -15.19
N ILE A 406 26.39 -3.23 -14.17
CA ILE A 406 25.88 -1.89 -13.82
C ILE A 406 26.43 -1.48 -12.46
#